data_AF-A0A1V1FH19-F1
#
_entry.id   AF-A0A1V1FH19-F1
#
_cell.length_a   1.000
_cell.length_b   1.000
_cell.length_c   1.000
_cell.angle_alpha   90.00
_cell.angle_beta   90.00
_cell.angle_gamma   90.00
#
_symmetry.space_group_name_H-M   'P 1'
#
loop_
_entity.id
_entity.type
_entity.pdbx_description
1 polymer ?
#
loop_
_entity_poly.entity_id
_entity_poly.type
_entity_poly.pdbx_seq_one_letter_code
_entity_poly.pdbx_strand_id
1 'polypeptide(L)'
;QGSANDPIFLLHHAFVDSIFEQWLRRHHPLQEVYPEANAPIGHNRESYMVPFIPLYRNGDFFISSKDLGYDYSYLQDSGSDSFQDYIKSYLEQAGRIWSWLLGAAMVGAALTALLAGLVSLLCGHKRKQLAEERQPLLMEKEDYHNLLYQSHL
;
A
#
# COMPACT_ATOMS: atom_id res chain seq x y z
N GLN A 1 -12.32 -35.98 -24.15
CA GLN A 1 -11.61 -34.84 -23.51
C GLN A 1 -12.34 -33.58 -23.95
N GLY A 2 -12.71 -32.69 -23.04
CA GLY A 2 -13.48 -31.48 -23.37
C GLY A 2 -12.54 -30.34 -23.77
N SER A 3 -12.89 -29.57 -24.80
CA SER A 3 -12.09 -28.43 -25.27
C SER A 3 -11.85 -27.39 -24.17
N ALA A 4 -12.80 -27.23 -23.24
CA ALA A 4 -12.71 -26.28 -22.13
C ALA A 4 -11.68 -26.64 -21.05
N ASN A 5 -11.12 -27.87 -21.08
CA ASN A 5 -10.07 -28.27 -20.13
C ASN A 5 -8.66 -27.83 -20.58
N ASP A 6 -8.52 -27.32 -21.80
CA ASP A 6 -7.26 -26.76 -22.31
C ASP A 6 -7.17 -25.27 -21.91
N PRO A 7 -6.10 -24.79 -21.26
CA PRO A 7 -5.96 -23.37 -20.94
C PRO A 7 -6.01 -22.43 -22.15
N ILE A 8 -5.68 -22.91 -23.35
CA ILE A 8 -5.80 -22.13 -24.59
C ILE A 8 -7.26 -21.76 -24.87
N PHE A 9 -8.23 -22.54 -24.39
CA PHE A 9 -9.66 -22.25 -24.51
C PHE A 9 -10.01 -20.84 -24.03
N LEU A 10 -9.46 -20.42 -22.88
CA LEU A 10 -9.73 -19.09 -22.32
C LEU A 10 -9.16 -17.98 -23.19
N LEU A 11 -7.91 -18.14 -23.67
CA LEU A 11 -7.27 -17.15 -24.54
C LEU A 11 -8.01 -17.00 -25.87
N HIS A 12 -8.43 -18.13 -26.44
CA HIS A 12 -9.22 -18.16 -27.66
C HIS A 12 -10.58 -17.47 -27.47
N HIS A 13 -11.32 -17.83 -26.42
CA HIS A 13 -12.64 -17.24 -26.17
C HIS A 13 -12.57 -15.77 -25.75
N ALA A 14 -11.51 -15.33 -25.07
CA ALA A 14 -11.27 -13.91 -24.84
C ALA A 14 -11.05 -13.14 -26.16
N PHE A 15 -10.34 -13.74 -27.13
CA PHE A 15 -10.19 -13.12 -28.44
C PHE A 15 -11.52 -13.07 -29.21
N VAL A 16 -12.31 -14.16 -29.20
CA VAL A 16 -13.64 -14.20 -29.82
C VAL A 16 -14.58 -13.17 -29.18
N ASP A 17 -14.59 -13.06 -27.86
CA ASP A 17 -15.35 -12.04 -27.13
C ASP A 17 -14.90 -10.62 -27.53
N SER A 18 -13.60 -10.40 -27.70
CA SER A 18 -13.09 -9.10 -28.15
C SER A 18 -13.54 -8.71 -29.57
N ILE A 19 -13.76 -9.69 -30.46
CA ILE A 19 -14.34 -9.46 -31.78
C ILE A 19 -15.82 -9.11 -31.64
N PHE A 20 -16.55 -9.78 -30.75
CA PHE A 20 -17.94 -9.48 -30.47
C PHE A 20 -18.10 -8.07 -29.87
N GLU A 21 -17.24 -7.67 -28.93
CA GLU A 21 -17.21 -6.33 -28.37
C GLU A 21 -16.94 -5.26 -29.43
N GLN A 22 -16.02 -5.50 -30.37
CA GLN A 22 -15.82 -4.62 -31.52
C GLN A 22 -17.09 -4.42 -32.35
N TRP A 23 -17.84 -5.51 -32.56
CA TRP A 23 -19.09 -5.46 -33.30
C TRP A 23 -20.15 -4.67 -32.53
N LEU A 24 -20.29 -4.88 -31.22
CA LEU A 24 -21.20 -4.11 -30.35
C LEU A 24 -20.88 -2.61 -30.39
N ARG A 25 -19.60 -2.23 -30.24
CA ARG A 25 -19.18 -0.80 -30.32
C ARG A 25 -19.39 -0.18 -31.69
N ARG A 26 -19.25 -0.95 -32.77
CA ARG A 26 -19.40 -0.43 -34.12
C ARG A 26 -20.87 -0.23 -34.50
N HIS A 27 -21.74 -1.15 -34.08
CA HIS A 27 -23.10 -1.21 -34.58
C HIS A 27 -24.16 -0.70 -33.60
N HIS A 28 -23.85 -0.61 -32.30
CA HIS A 28 -24.79 -0.21 -31.25
C HIS A 28 -26.18 -0.85 -31.44
N PRO A 29 -26.25 -2.18 -31.60
CA PRO A 29 -27.50 -2.85 -31.91
C PRO A 29 -28.50 -2.65 -30.77
N LEU A 30 -29.77 -2.56 -31.13
CA LEU A 30 -30.85 -2.66 -30.16
C LEU A 30 -30.90 -4.09 -29.61
N GLN A 31 -31.32 -4.26 -28.35
CA GLN A 31 -31.37 -5.57 -27.70
C GLN A 31 -32.34 -6.52 -28.40
N GLU A 32 -33.39 -5.98 -29.03
CA GLU A 32 -34.40 -6.71 -29.81
C GLU A 32 -33.83 -7.40 -31.05
N VAL A 33 -32.62 -7.00 -31.49
CA VAL A 33 -31.89 -7.70 -32.57
C VAL A 33 -31.47 -9.09 -32.11
N TYR A 34 -31.26 -9.31 -30.80
CA TYR A 34 -30.99 -10.63 -30.26
C TYR A 34 -32.27 -11.49 -30.33
N PRO A 35 -32.24 -12.67 -31.00
CA PRO A 35 -33.45 -13.43 -31.32
C PRO A 35 -34.27 -13.82 -30.10
N GLU A 36 -35.53 -13.43 -30.07
CA GLU A 36 -36.49 -13.87 -29.04
C GLU A 36 -36.93 -15.32 -29.24
N ALA A 37 -36.96 -15.79 -30.48
CA ALA A 37 -37.37 -17.14 -30.84
C ALA A 37 -36.56 -17.67 -32.03
N ASN A 38 -36.70 -18.97 -32.31
CA ASN A 38 -36.04 -19.68 -33.41
C ASN A 38 -34.51 -19.79 -33.33
N ALA A 39 -33.89 -19.42 -32.21
CA ALA A 39 -32.54 -19.84 -31.90
C ALA A 39 -32.53 -21.32 -31.46
N PRO A 40 -31.36 -21.99 -31.48
CA PRO A 40 -31.21 -23.29 -30.85
C PRO A 40 -31.71 -23.30 -29.40
N ILE A 41 -32.12 -24.47 -28.92
CA ILE A 41 -32.68 -24.63 -27.57
C ILE A 41 -31.73 -24.01 -26.53
N GLY A 42 -32.28 -23.16 -25.65
CA GLY A 42 -31.51 -22.47 -24.61
C GLY A 42 -30.78 -21.20 -25.06
N HIS A 43 -30.86 -20.80 -26.33
CA HIS A 43 -30.12 -19.64 -26.88
C HIS A 43 -31.02 -18.45 -27.26
N ASN A 44 -32.34 -18.54 -27.03
CA ASN A 44 -33.22 -17.38 -27.23
C ASN A 44 -32.92 -16.30 -26.19
N ARG A 45 -33.23 -15.04 -26.51
CA ARG A 45 -33.03 -13.86 -25.65
C ARG A 45 -33.47 -14.07 -24.21
N GLU A 46 -34.67 -14.64 -24.03
CA GLU A 46 -35.28 -14.85 -22.72
C GLU A 46 -34.94 -16.21 -22.08
N SER A 47 -34.15 -17.06 -22.75
CA SER A 47 -33.68 -18.32 -22.17
C SER A 47 -32.57 -18.09 -21.15
N TYR A 48 -32.61 -18.85 -20.05
CA TYR A 48 -31.57 -18.82 -19.04
C TYR A 48 -30.31 -19.54 -19.51
N MET A 49 -29.15 -18.94 -19.26
CA MET A 49 -27.84 -19.53 -19.47
C MET A 49 -27.49 -20.48 -18.34
N VAL A 50 -27.14 -21.71 -18.70
CA VAL A 50 -26.63 -22.72 -17.77
C VAL A 50 -25.12 -22.80 -17.86
N PRO A 51 -24.38 -23.11 -16.78
CA PRO A 51 -24.86 -23.44 -15.43
C PRO A 51 -24.71 -22.27 -14.42
N PHE A 52 -24.95 -21.02 -14.83
CA PHE A 52 -24.69 -19.86 -13.96
C PHE A 52 -25.66 -19.76 -12.77
N ILE A 53 -25.14 -19.34 -11.61
CA ILE A 53 -25.89 -19.00 -10.39
C ILE A 53 -25.41 -17.62 -9.90
N PRO A 54 -26.29 -16.61 -9.75
CA PRO A 54 -27.73 -16.64 -10.00
C PRO A 54 -28.07 -16.83 -11.49
N LEU A 55 -29.34 -17.10 -11.78
CA LEU A 55 -29.80 -17.32 -13.15
C LEU A 55 -29.74 -16.03 -13.97
N TYR A 56 -29.08 -16.10 -15.13
CA TYR A 56 -29.00 -15.01 -16.10
C TYR A 56 -29.60 -15.42 -17.43
N ARG A 57 -30.20 -14.48 -18.16
CA ARG A 57 -30.73 -14.72 -19.52
C ARG A 57 -29.66 -14.41 -20.57
N ASN A 58 -29.78 -15.02 -21.75
CA ASN A 58 -28.88 -14.71 -22.87
C ASN A 58 -28.90 -13.21 -23.23
N GLY A 59 -30.08 -12.61 -23.21
CA GLY A 59 -30.26 -11.18 -23.51
C GLY A 59 -29.55 -10.25 -22.52
N ASP A 60 -29.36 -10.68 -21.27
CA ASP A 60 -28.66 -9.89 -20.24
C ASP A 60 -27.18 -9.71 -20.56
N PHE A 61 -26.61 -10.59 -21.39
CA PHE A 61 -25.20 -10.58 -21.82
C PHE A 61 -25.02 -10.01 -23.23
N PHE A 62 -26.09 -9.50 -23.84
CA PHE A 62 -26.01 -8.69 -25.06
C PHE A 62 -25.71 -7.22 -24.70
N ILE A 63 -24.62 -7.01 -23.96
CA ILE A 63 -24.19 -5.72 -23.41
C ILE A 63 -22.68 -5.53 -23.63
N SER A 64 -22.18 -4.28 -23.52
CA SER A 64 -20.76 -4.00 -23.70
C SER A 64 -19.93 -4.57 -22.55
N SER A 65 -18.70 -4.99 -22.86
CA SER A 65 -17.71 -5.38 -21.86
C SER A 65 -17.52 -4.31 -20.76
N LYS A 66 -17.65 -3.02 -21.11
CA LYS A 66 -17.52 -1.90 -20.16
C LYS A 66 -18.56 -1.98 -19.04
N ASP A 67 -19.80 -2.38 -19.38
CA ASP A 67 -20.89 -2.53 -18.41
C ASP A 67 -20.70 -3.77 -17.53
N LEU A 68 -19.97 -4.77 -18.03
CA LEU A 68 -19.51 -5.94 -17.26
C LEU A 68 -18.29 -5.64 -16.37
N GLY A 69 -17.70 -4.45 -16.48
CA GLY A 69 -16.57 -4.01 -15.66
C GLY A 69 -15.19 -4.41 -16.20
N TYR A 70 -15.08 -4.79 -17.47
CA TYR A 70 -13.78 -5.04 -18.13
C TYR A 70 -13.69 -4.40 -19.52
N ASP A 71 -12.46 -4.16 -19.99
CA ASP A 71 -12.24 -3.60 -21.33
C ASP A 71 -10.98 -4.19 -21.98
N TYR A 72 -10.98 -4.21 -23.30
CA TYR A 72 -9.85 -4.63 -24.13
C TYR A 72 -8.92 -3.46 -24.38
N SER A 73 -7.64 -3.63 -24.06
CA SER A 73 -6.61 -2.57 -24.14
C SER A 73 -6.53 -1.88 -25.50
N TYR A 74 -6.74 -2.62 -26.58
CA TYR A 74 -6.66 -2.09 -27.95
C TYR A 74 -7.99 -1.50 -28.44
N LEU A 75 -9.08 -1.66 -27.69
CA LEU A 75 -10.39 -1.05 -27.97
C LEU A 75 -10.65 0.17 -27.08
N GLN A 76 -9.80 0.43 -26.08
CA GLN A 76 -9.89 1.62 -25.26
C GLN A 76 -9.70 2.86 -26.14
N ASP A 77 -10.63 3.80 -26.03
CA ASP A 77 -10.50 5.09 -26.66
C ASP A 77 -9.20 5.74 -26.16
N SER A 78 -8.40 6.32 -27.05
CA SER A 78 -7.10 6.93 -26.75
C SER A 78 -7.15 8.06 -25.70
N GLY A 79 -8.33 8.43 -25.22
CA GLY A 79 -8.57 9.35 -24.11
C GLY A 79 -8.70 8.68 -22.74
N SER A 80 -8.42 7.39 -22.57
CA SER A 80 -8.35 6.75 -21.25
C SER A 80 -7.07 7.12 -20.50
N ASP A 81 -6.81 8.42 -20.36
CA ASP A 81 -5.85 9.01 -19.41
C ASP A 81 -6.30 8.83 -17.94
N SER A 82 -7.45 8.18 -17.71
CA SER A 82 -8.17 8.10 -16.43
C SER A 82 -7.32 7.71 -15.21
N PHE A 83 -6.50 6.64 -15.28
CA PHE A 83 -5.69 6.26 -14.11
C PHE A 83 -4.46 7.15 -13.93
N GLN A 84 -3.82 7.55 -15.03
CA GLN A 84 -2.65 8.42 -14.98
C GLN A 84 -3.05 9.79 -14.41
N ASP A 85 -4.13 10.38 -14.91
CA ASP A 85 -4.67 11.64 -14.42
C ASP A 85 -5.20 11.53 -12.99
N TYR A 86 -5.87 10.43 -12.64
CA TYR A 86 -6.32 10.18 -11.27
C TYR A 86 -5.15 10.16 -10.28
N ILE A 87 -4.12 9.34 -10.54
CA ILE A 87 -2.95 9.21 -9.67
C ILE A 87 -2.11 10.47 -9.65
N LYS A 88 -2.03 11.21 -10.76
CA LYS A 88 -1.27 12.45 -10.85
C LYS A 88 -1.70 13.47 -9.80
N SER A 89 -3.01 13.62 -9.55
CA SER A 89 -3.49 14.54 -8.51
C SER A 89 -3.02 14.14 -7.09
N TYR A 90 -3.01 12.84 -6.78
CA TYR A 90 -2.53 12.33 -5.50
C TYR A 90 -1.02 12.49 -5.36
N LEU A 91 -0.26 12.25 -6.43
CA LEU A 91 1.20 12.41 -6.43
C LEU A 91 1.60 13.87 -6.25
N GLU A 92 0.92 14.81 -6.92
CA GLU A 92 1.14 16.24 -6.73
C GLU A 92 0.84 16.68 -5.30
N GLN A 93 -0.27 16.18 -4.73
CA GLN A 93 -0.62 16.46 -3.34
C GLN A 93 0.39 15.86 -2.35
N ALA A 94 0.89 14.65 -2.61
CA ALA A 94 1.92 14.00 -1.81
C ALA A 94 3.25 14.78 -1.86
N GLY A 95 3.65 15.25 -3.04
CA GLY A 95 4.85 16.08 -3.21
C GLY A 95 4.80 17.37 -2.41
N ARG A 96 3.63 18.02 -2.32
CA ARG A 96 3.44 19.25 -1.53
C ARG A 96 3.62 19.03 -0.02
N ILE A 97 3.19 17.88 0.49
CA ILE A 97 3.24 17.55 1.92
C ILE A 97 4.62 17.04 2.33
N TRP A 98 5.40 16.52 1.38
CA TRP A 98 6.72 15.93 1.62
C TRP A 98 7.69 16.86 2.34
N SER A 99 7.76 18.14 1.93
CA SER A 99 8.65 19.12 2.57
C SER A 99 8.30 19.38 4.04
N TRP A 100 7.00 19.39 4.38
CA TRP A 100 6.55 19.56 5.77
C TRP A 100 6.88 18.34 6.63
N LEU A 101 6.69 17.13 6.10
CA LEU A 101 7.04 15.88 6.79
C LEU A 101 8.54 15.82 7.10
N LEU A 102 9.38 16.17 6.13
CA LEU A 102 10.84 16.25 6.32
C LEU A 102 11.22 17.29 7.38
N GLY A 103 10.58 18.47 7.34
CA GLY A 103 10.79 19.51 8.34
C GLY A 103 10.41 19.05 9.75
N ALA A 104 9.24 18.42 9.90
CA ALA A 104 8.78 17.87 11.18
C ALA A 104 9.71 16.76 11.70
N ALA A 105 10.19 15.87 10.82
CA ALA A 105 11.13 14.82 11.19
C ALA A 105 12.47 15.39 11.68
N MET A 106 13.02 16.39 10.99
CA MET A 106 14.26 17.06 11.41
C MET A 106 14.12 17.76 12.76
N VAL A 107 13.03 18.50 12.96
CA VAL A 107 12.76 19.19 14.24
C VAL A 107 12.58 18.18 15.37
N GLY A 108 11.84 17.10 15.13
CA GLY A 108 11.66 16.00 16.09
C GLY A 108 12.99 15.34 16.47
N ALA A 109 13.86 15.07 15.49
CA ALA A 109 15.19 14.51 15.74
C ALA A 109 16.06 15.45 16.58
N ALA A 110 16.05 16.76 16.28
CA ALA A 110 16.81 17.76 17.04
C ALA A 110 16.33 17.86 18.50
N LEU A 111 15.01 17.94 18.71
CA LEU A 111 14.41 17.94 20.07
C LEU A 111 14.78 16.69 20.86
N THR A 112 14.71 15.52 20.21
CA THR A 112 15.03 14.24 20.86
C THR A 112 16.50 14.17 21.26
N ALA A 113 17.41 14.65 20.40
CA ALA A 113 18.84 14.71 20.69
C ALA A 113 19.16 15.68 21.85
N LEU A 114 18.51 16.86 21.89
CA LEU A 114 18.67 17.83 22.98
C LEU A 114 18.22 17.26 24.32
N LEU A 115 17.03 16.63 24.37
CA LEU A 115 16.51 16.01 25.58
C LEU A 115 17.43 14.87 26.06
N ALA A 116 17.88 14.00 25.16
CA ALA A 116 18.80 12.91 25.49
C ALA A 116 20.15 13.41 26.01
N GLY A 117 20.68 14.49 25.42
CA GLY A 117 21.90 15.15 25.88
C GLY A 117 21.73 15.75 27.29
N LEU A 118 20.60 16.43 27.54
CA LEU A 118 20.30 17.03 28.85
C LEU A 118 20.16 15.98 29.96
N VAL A 119 19.46 14.87 29.67
CA VAL A 119 19.33 13.73 30.59
C VAL A 119 20.70 13.10 30.88
N SER A 120 21.53 12.95 29.85
CA SER A 120 22.88 12.38 30.00
C SER A 120 23.81 13.27 30.83
N LEU A 121 23.74 14.59 30.66
CA LEU A 121 24.47 15.57 31.48
C LEU A 121 24.02 15.55 32.95
N LEU A 122 22.72 15.52 33.21
CA LEU A 122 22.16 15.46 34.58
C LEU A 122 22.53 14.15 35.30
N CYS A 123 22.41 13.01 34.62
CA CYS A 123 22.83 11.71 35.16
C CYS A 123 24.35 11.63 35.35
N GLY A 124 25.14 12.19 34.43
CA GLY A 124 26.60 12.27 34.53
C GLY A 124 27.07 13.14 35.69
N HIS A 125 26.43 14.29 35.91
CA HIS A 125 26.72 15.18 37.05
C HIS A 125 26.40 14.51 38.38
N LYS A 126 25.22 13.86 38.49
CA LYS A 126 24.88 13.07 39.69
C LYS A 126 25.86 11.94 39.95
N ARG A 127 26.32 11.23 38.91
CA ARG A 127 27.30 10.15 39.04
C ARG A 127 28.70 10.64 39.45
N LYS A 128 29.12 11.83 38.98
CA LYS A 128 30.37 12.47 39.41
C LYS A 128 30.31 12.94 40.87
N GLN A 129 29.21 13.58 41.29
CA GLN A 129 29.00 13.97 42.69
C GLN A 129 29.07 12.77 43.65
N LEU A 130 28.44 11.65 43.30
CA LEU A 130 28.45 10.41 44.09
C LEU A 130 29.83 9.72 44.14
N ALA A 131 30.70 9.98 43.14
CA ALA A 131 32.07 9.45 43.11
C ALA A 131 33.05 10.30 43.93
N GLU A 132 32.82 11.61 44.00
CA GLU A 132 33.63 12.56 44.78
C GLU A 132 33.43 12.39 46.29
N GLU A 133 32.22 12.02 46.72
CA GLU A 133 31.90 11.65 48.12
C GLU A 133 32.60 10.35 48.58
N ARG A 134 33.23 9.59 47.67
CA ARG A 134 33.87 8.29 47.93
C ARG A 134 35.40 8.33 47.81
N GLN A 135 36.03 9.49 47.89
CA GLN A 135 37.49 9.55 48.09
C GLN A 135 37.81 9.17 49.55
N PRO A 136 38.55 8.08 49.81
CA PRO A 136 39.11 7.86 51.14
C PRO A 136 40.18 8.94 51.35
N LEU A 137 39.99 9.78 52.35
CA LEU A 137 40.98 10.76 52.81
C LEU A 137 42.31 10.02 53.08
N LEU A 138 43.27 10.20 52.17
CA LEU A 138 44.66 9.82 52.41
C LEU A 138 45.14 10.69 53.57
N MET A 139 45.35 10.09 54.75
CA MET A 139 46.03 10.75 55.84
C MET A 139 47.39 11.25 55.35
N GLU A 140 47.59 12.55 55.51
CA GLU A 140 48.84 13.24 55.27
C GLU A 140 49.94 12.67 56.18
N LYS A 141 51.12 12.46 55.61
CA LYS A 141 52.23 11.63 56.11
C LYS A 141 52.94 12.20 57.35
N GLU A 142 52.41 13.26 57.96
CA GLU A 142 53.10 14.04 58.98
C GLU A 142 52.69 13.67 60.42
N ASP A 143 51.55 13.01 60.62
CA ASP A 143 51.08 12.62 61.95
C ASP A 143 51.73 11.34 62.51
N TYR A 144 52.31 10.48 61.65
CA TYR A 144 52.97 9.25 62.10
C TYR A 144 54.29 9.51 62.85
N HIS A 145 54.98 10.62 62.57
CA HIS A 145 56.24 10.93 63.25
C HIS A 145 56.03 11.54 64.65
N ASN A 146 54.93 12.26 64.87
CA ASN A 146 54.62 12.83 66.18
C ASN A 146 54.16 11.78 67.20
N LEU A 147 53.43 10.75 66.75
CA LEU A 147 52.94 9.69 67.64
C LEU A 147 54.04 8.75 68.16
N LEU A 148 55.14 8.56 67.42
CA LEU A 148 56.22 7.66 67.85
C LEU A 148 57.14 8.30 68.91
N TYR A 149 57.19 9.64 68.99
CA TYR A 149 58.00 10.33 69.99
C TYR A 149 57.33 10.36 71.38
N GLN A 150 56.00 10.29 71.43
CA GLN A 150 55.24 10.50 72.65
C GLN A 150 55.01 9.23 73.49
N SER A 151 55.45 8.05 73.04
CA SER A 151 55.26 6.78 73.75
C SER A 151 56.48 6.28 74.53
N HIS A 152 57.49 7.12 74.76
CA HIS A 152 58.72 6.75 75.47
C HIS A 152 59.05 7.67 76.66
N LEU A 153 58.03 7.97 77.48
CA LEU A 153 58.18 8.53 78.82
C LEU A 153 57.33 7.76 79.83
#